data_AF-A0A9N9IBW4-F1
#
_entry.id   AF-A0A9N9IBW4-F1
#
_cell.length_a   1.000
_cell.length_b   1.000
_cell.length_c   1.000
_cell.angle_alpha   90.00
_cell.angle_beta   90.00
_cell.angle_gamma   90.00
#
_symmetry.space_group_name_H-M   'P 1'
#
loop_
_entity.id
_entity.type
_entity.pdbx_description
1 polymer ?
#
loop_
_entity_poly.entity_id
_entity_poly.type
_entity_poly.pdbx_seq_one_letter_code
_entity_poly.pdbx_strand_id
1 'polypeptide(L)'
;NVVLQALINHDGQLLVVFKEGKNVDSEKVTFIGALGKISLEIFEADSFEQIINSCKKIKLQGLKRVKITNLEKQEEVWKGEHEDLLEKEIDERTLEELTEKFIRHFSNILEKTKLGTIEKFPYVTMMKGNISNLIDFIAQNGQEIDPLIKWKIFSSLDIRERLELLINLPDRQKIENDIEKDTRERINSQQEEYFLREKLKAIEKRLRGKKSREGSEMNKYLDRLASFPYPDYVKKVVREEIERYDSMPSNSSEANIIKQYVDWLINLPWYQRSKEINDVEFARQKLDEKHYGLSEIKVKIIEYLAAQQKANKSLGQVICLVGPPGVGKTSLAASIAETTGRKFVSISVGGIRDVAEVQGHRRTYIGAMPGRIIQAMKKAQVINPCFLIDEIDKISSDYRGDPAYALLEILLNYLHSFS
;
A
#
# COMPACT_ATOMS: atom_id res chain seq x y z
N ASN A 1 -32.78 4.95 -36.43
CA ASN A 1 -34.26 4.84 -36.52
C ASN A 1 -34.98 6.16 -36.24
N VAL A 2 -34.90 6.74 -35.03
CA VAL A 2 -35.62 8.00 -34.71
C VAL A 2 -35.25 9.17 -35.64
N VAL A 3 -33.96 9.38 -35.89
CA VAL A 3 -33.44 10.44 -36.79
C VAL A 3 -33.90 10.26 -38.25
N LEU A 4 -33.96 9.01 -38.71
CA LEU A 4 -34.43 8.64 -40.06
C LEU A 4 -35.92 8.95 -40.22
N GLN A 5 -36.75 8.52 -39.26
CA GLN A 5 -38.19 8.81 -39.31
C GLN A 5 -38.49 10.31 -39.22
N ALA A 6 -37.72 11.06 -38.44
CA ALA A 6 -37.86 12.51 -38.38
C ALA A 6 -37.55 13.20 -39.71
N LEU A 7 -36.48 12.79 -40.40
CA LEU A 7 -36.10 13.36 -41.70
C LEU A 7 -37.09 13.02 -42.82
N ILE A 8 -37.66 11.81 -42.82
CA ILE A 8 -38.55 11.33 -43.88
C ILE A 8 -39.99 11.82 -43.68
N ASN A 9 -40.50 11.79 -42.45
CA ASN A 9 -41.93 12.00 -42.18
C ASN A 9 -42.26 13.33 -41.49
N HIS A 10 -41.27 14.04 -40.96
CA HIS A 10 -41.48 15.22 -40.10
C HIS A 10 -40.48 16.36 -40.36
N ASP A 11 -39.99 16.51 -41.61
CA ASP A 11 -39.07 17.58 -42.03
C ASP A 11 -37.83 17.78 -41.14
N GLY A 12 -37.34 16.68 -40.54
CA GLY A 12 -36.17 16.68 -39.66
C GLY A 12 -36.43 17.23 -38.26
N GLN A 13 -37.69 17.38 -37.84
CA GLN A 13 -38.06 17.83 -36.51
C GLN A 13 -38.00 16.69 -35.48
N LEU A 14 -37.40 16.97 -34.32
CA LEU A 14 -37.29 16.05 -33.20
C LEU A 14 -37.66 16.74 -31.90
N LEU A 15 -38.40 16.03 -31.05
CA LEU A 15 -38.61 16.42 -29.66
C LEU A 15 -37.43 15.93 -28.83
N VAL A 16 -36.65 16.87 -28.29
CA VAL A 16 -35.51 16.57 -27.43
C VAL A 16 -35.96 16.73 -25.98
N VAL A 17 -35.87 15.62 -25.24
CA VAL A 17 -36.22 15.58 -23.82
C VAL A 17 -34.99 15.27 -23.01
N PHE A 18 -34.75 16.06 -21.99
CA PHE A 18 -33.71 15.80 -21.01
C PHE A 18 -34.33 15.04 -19.83
N LYS A 19 -33.75 13.88 -19.49
CA LYS A 19 -34.20 13.04 -18.37
C LYS A 19 -33.16 13.05 -17.26
N GLU A 20 -33.63 13.10 -16.01
CA GLU A 20 -32.82 12.83 -14.83
C GLU A 20 -32.63 11.30 -14.70
N GLY A 21 -31.47 10.79 -15.10
CA GLY A 21 -31.10 9.36 -14.96
C GLY A 21 -31.14 8.53 -16.25
N LYS A 22 -30.63 7.29 -16.18
CA LYS A 22 -30.30 6.43 -17.33
C LYS A 22 -31.41 5.48 -17.83
N ASN A 23 -32.51 5.26 -17.08
CA ASN A 23 -33.55 4.30 -17.48
C ASN A 23 -34.74 4.98 -18.18
N VAL A 24 -35.25 4.40 -19.26
CA VAL A 24 -36.40 4.90 -20.04
C VAL A 24 -37.71 4.28 -19.53
N ASP A 25 -38.06 4.53 -18.27
CA ASP A 25 -39.43 4.26 -17.78
C ASP A 25 -40.29 5.52 -17.94
N SER A 26 -41.47 5.33 -18.55
CA SER A 26 -42.41 6.35 -19.05
C SER A 26 -43.04 7.24 -17.98
N GLU A 27 -42.92 6.90 -16.70
CA GLU A 27 -43.71 7.55 -15.64
C GLU A 27 -43.03 8.75 -14.98
N LYS A 28 -41.77 9.07 -15.32
CA LYS A 28 -41.05 10.23 -14.77
C LYS A 28 -40.25 10.98 -15.84
N VAL A 29 -40.94 11.41 -16.89
CA VAL A 29 -40.38 12.35 -17.85
C VAL A 29 -40.97 13.72 -17.52
N THR A 30 -40.14 14.66 -17.06
CA THR A 30 -40.56 16.05 -16.83
C THR A 30 -40.95 16.68 -18.16
N PHE A 31 -42.18 17.19 -18.22
CA PHE A 31 -42.94 17.58 -19.42
C PHE A 31 -42.46 18.89 -20.10
N ILE A 32 -41.17 19.22 -20.06
CA ILE A 32 -40.60 20.41 -20.74
C ILE A 32 -39.41 19.96 -21.58
N GLY A 33 -39.54 20.10 -22.90
CA GLY A 33 -38.52 19.73 -23.89
C GLY A 33 -38.23 20.88 -24.85
N ALA A 34 -37.35 20.62 -25.82
CA ALA A 34 -37.08 21.53 -26.92
C ALA A 34 -37.43 20.84 -28.24
N LEU A 35 -38.17 21.54 -29.10
CA LEU A 35 -38.32 21.16 -30.49
C LEU A 35 -37.01 21.50 -31.20
N GLY A 36 -36.29 20.48 -31.63
CA GLY A 36 -35.05 20.61 -32.40
C GLY A 36 -35.28 20.32 -33.87
N LYS A 37 -34.53 20.98 -34.75
CA LYS A 37 -34.39 20.59 -36.16
C LYS A 37 -33.01 20.01 -36.38
N ILE A 38 -32.95 18.87 -37.03
CA ILE A 38 -31.70 18.26 -37.46
C ILE A 38 -31.11 19.12 -38.57
N SER A 39 -29.86 19.56 -38.40
CA SER A 39 -29.05 20.12 -39.49
C SER A 39 -27.95 19.11 -39.82
N LEU A 40 -28.00 18.56 -41.03
CA LEU A 40 -26.94 17.74 -41.58
C LEU A 40 -26.13 18.63 -42.54
N GLU A 41 -24.84 18.80 -42.28
CA GLU A 41 -23.92 19.34 -43.28
C GLU A 41 -23.66 18.20 -44.29
N ILE A 42 -24.37 18.22 -45.42
CA ILE A 42 -24.21 17.21 -46.48
C ILE A 42 -23.07 17.65 -47.40
N PHE A 43 -22.01 16.83 -47.48
CA PHE A 43 -21.10 16.84 -48.62
C PHE A 43 -21.66 15.85 -49.65
N GLU A 44 -21.71 16.27 -50.93
CA GLU A 44 -22.32 15.55 -52.06
C GLU A 44 -22.25 14.01 -51.94
N ALA A 45 -23.40 13.35 -51.96
CA ALA A 45 -23.49 11.90 -52.10
C ALA A 45 -24.84 11.46 -52.68
N ASP A 46 -24.78 10.47 -53.58
CA ASP A 46 -25.87 10.03 -54.46
C ASP A 46 -26.97 9.17 -53.78
N SER A 47 -26.97 8.98 -52.45
CA SER A 47 -28.09 8.34 -51.73
C SER A 47 -28.15 8.64 -50.22
N PHE A 48 -29.37 8.85 -49.70
CA PHE A 48 -29.63 9.23 -48.29
C PHE A 48 -29.18 8.18 -47.25
N GLU A 49 -29.21 6.89 -47.58
CA GLU A 49 -28.80 5.81 -46.66
C GLU A 49 -27.28 5.78 -46.43
N GLN A 50 -26.47 6.17 -47.41
CA GLN A 50 -25.00 6.21 -47.28
C GLN A 50 -24.51 7.35 -46.39
N ILE A 51 -25.24 8.48 -46.35
CA ILE A 51 -24.92 9.65 -45.51
C ILE A 51 -25.11 9.32 -44.01
N ILE A 52 -26.10 8.50 -43.68
CA ILE A 52 -26.45 8.20 -42.28
C ILE A 52 -25.50 7.17 -41.68
N ASN A 53 -25.04 6.19 -42.47
CA ASN A 53 -24.04 5.21 -42.02
C ASN A 53 -22.62 5.80 -41.84
N SER A 54 -22.36 7.00 -42.38
CA SER A 54 -21.07 7.69 -42.28
C SER A 54 -21.06 8.89 -41.31
N CYS A 55 -22.22 9.28 -40.76
CA CYS A 55 -22.33 10.39 -39.80
C CYS A 55 -21.77 10.03 -38.42
N LYS A 56 -20.59 10.58 -38.08
CA LYS A 56 -19.99 10.46 -36.73
C LYS A 56 -20.56 11.43 -35.68
N LYS A 57 -21.23 12.52 -36.10
CA LYS A 57 -21.83 13.54 -35.21
C LYS A 57 -23.09 14.13 -35.84
N ILE A 58 -24.16 14.26 -35.05
CA ILE A 58 -25.40 14.93 -35.42
C ILE A 58 -25.47 16.27 -34.68
N LYS A 59 -25.68 17.38 -35.40
CA LYS A 59 -25.94 18.70 -34.81
C LYS A 59 -27.45 18.92 -34.71
N LEU A 60 -27.93 19.22 -33.51
CA LEU A 60 -29.33 19.55 -33.25
C LEU A 60 -29.44 21.05 -32.97
N GLN A 61 -30.29 21.74 -33.72
CA GLN A 61 -30.60 23.15 -33.49
C GLN A 61 -31.95 23.25 -32.79
N GLY A 62 -31.98 23.80 -31.57
CA GLY A 62 -33.23 24.08 -30.87
C GLY A 62 -34.00 25.20 -31.58
N LEU A 63 -35.25 24.95 -31.94
CA LEU A 63 -36.15 25.93 -32.56
C LEU A 63 -37.03 26.61 -31.52
N LYS A 64 -37.68 25.82 -30.65
CA LYS A 64 -38.66 26.31 -29.67
C LYS A 64 -38.65 25.45 -28.42
N ARG A 65 -39.06 26.05 -27.30
CA ARG A 65 -39.36 25.34 -26.06
C ARG A 65 -40.79 24.86 -26.12
N VAL A 66 -41.00 23.60 -25.79
CA VAL A 66 -42.30 22.95 -25.97
C VAL A 66 -42.64 22.08 -24.78
N LYS A 67 -43.92 22.04 -24.43
CA LYS A 67 -44.46 21.09 -23.49
C LYS A 67 -44.92 19.87 -24.27
N ILE A 68 -44.38 18.71 -23.97
CA ILE A 68 -44.73 17.49 -24.72
C ILE A 68 -46.04 16.95 -24.18
N THR A 69 -47.02 16.71 -25.04
CA THR A 69 -48.32 16.12 -24.69
C THR A 69 -48.45 14.75 -25.36
N ASN A 70 -49.19 13.81 -24.75
CA ASN A 70 -49.52 12.50 -25.34
C ASN A 70 -48.32 11.73 -25.94
N LEU A 71 -47.41 11.23 -25.09
CA LEU A 71 -46.26 10.43 -25.53
C LEU A 71 -46.66 8.94 -25.69
N GLU A 72 -46.67 8.44 -26.92
CA GLU A 72 -46.97 7.05 -27.26
C GLU A 72 -45.75 6.34 -27.84
N LYS A 73 -45.55 5.08 -27.44
CA LYS A 73 -44.49 4.23 -28.01
C LYS A 73 -45.06 3.41 -29.17
N GLN A 74 -44.60 3.68 -30.39
CA GLN A 74 -44.89 2.86 -31.56
C GLN A 74 -43.61 2.11 -31.96
N GLU A 75 -43.65 0.78 -31.86
CA GLU A 75 -42.49 -0.10 -32.09
C GLU A 75 -41.26 0.29 -31.24
N GLU A 76 -40.18 0.75 -31.87
CA GLU A 76 -38.94 1.22 -31.23
C GLU A 76 -38.81 2.75 -31.14
N VAL A 77 -39.85 3.51 -31.51
CA VAL A 77 -39.83 4.97 -31.55
C VAL A 77 -40.92 5.57 -30.66
N TRP A 78 -40.56 6.63 -29.92
CA TRP A 78 -41.53 7.43 -29.17
C TRP A 78 -42.06 8.55 -30.06
N LYS A 79 -43.38 8.66 -30.17
CA LYS A 79 -44.09 9.75 -30.84
C LYS A 79 -44.87 10.52 -29.80
N GLY A 80 -44.92 11.84 -29.92
CA GLY A 80 -45.68 12.67 -29.01
C GLY A 80 -46.10 13.97 -29.66
N GLU A 81 -47.17 14.56 -29.15
CA GLU A 81 -47.62 15.89 -29.50
C GLU A 81 -46.87 16.93 -28.65
N HIS A 82 -46.97 18.20 -29.03
CA HIS A 82 -46.34 19.27 -28.26
C HIS A 82 -47.17 20.55 -28.31
N GLU A 83 -47.07 21.33 -27.25
CA GLU A 83 -47.61 22.68 -27.12
C GLU A 83 -46.43 23.67 -27.04
N ASP A 84 -46.49 24.75 -27.81
CA ASP A 84 -45.48 25.81 -27.77
C ASP A 84 -45.50 26.52 -26.40
N LEU A 85 -44.34 26.59 -25.75
CA LEU A 85 -44.16 27.40 -24.53
C LEU A 85 -43.58 28.75 -24.93
N LEU A 86 -44.34 29.81 -24.66
CA LEU A 86 -43.87 31.18 -24.85
C LEU A 86 -42.98 31.58 -23.65
N GLU A 87 -41.91 32.31 -23.95
CA GLU A 87 -41.10 32.94 -22.91
C GLU A 87 -41.97 33.94 -22.14
N LYS A 88 -41.67 34.12 -20.85
CA LYS A 88 -42.36 35.11 -20.03
C LYS A 88 -42.05 36.50 -20.60
N GLU A 89 -43.08 37.30 -20.88
CA GLU A 89 -42.89 38.68 -21.32
C GLU A 89 -42.14 39.47 -20.23
N ILE A 90 -41.09 40.17 -20.65
CA ILE A 90 -40.27 41.02 -19.79
C ILE A 90 -40.36 42.44 -20.33
N ASP A 91 -40.65 43.37 -19.44
CA ASP A 91 -40.67 44.80 -19.70
C ASP A 91 -39.29 45.31 -20.15
N GLU A 92 -39.30 46.27 -21.09
CA GLU A 92 -38.12 46.75 -21.82
C GLU A 92 -36.98 47.22 -20.89
N ARG A 93 -37.34 47.88 -19.78
CA ARG A 93 -36.40 48.30 -18.73
C ARG A 93 -35.67 47.13 -18.08
N THR A 94 -36.40 46.05 -17.77
CA THR A 94 -35.82 44.86 -17.13
C THR A 94 -34.90 44.10 -18.11
N LEU A 95 -35.20 44.15 -19.41
CA LEU A 95 -34.35 43.58 -20.45
C LEU A 95 -33.01 44.34 -20.57
N GLU A 96 -33.04 45.66 -20.52
CA GLU A 96 -31.83 46.50 -20.52
C GLU A 96 -30.93 46.21 -19.30
N GLU A 97 -31.51 46.14 -18.10
CA GLU A 97 -30.79 45.81 -16.86
C GLU A 97 -30.10 44.43 -16.93
N LEU A 98 -30.80 43.42 -17.46
CA LEU A 98 -30.24 42.08 -17.66
C LEU A 98 -29.11 42.07 -18.70
N THR A 99 -29.24 42.89 -19.74
CA THR A 99 -28.24 43.03 -20.80
C THR A 99 -26.96 43.66 -20.26
N GLU A 100 -27.06 44.71 -19.45
CA GLU A 100 -25.91 45.30 -18.77
C GLU A 100 -25.24 44.31 -17.80
N LYS A 101 -26.04 43.56 -17.02
CA LYS A 101 -25.53 42.53 -16.11
C LYS A 101 -24.80 41.43 -16.88
N PHE A 102 -25.34 40.98 -18.00
CA PHE A 102 -24.70 39.99 -18.86
C PHE A 102 -23.38 40.51 -19.42
N ILE A 103 -23.34 41.72 -19.99
CA ILE A 103 -22.11 42.33 -20.54
C ILE A 103 -21.02 42.41 -19.47
N ARG A 104 -21.37 42.82 -18.23
CA ARG A 104 -20.42 42.90 -17.11
C ARG A 104 -19.76 41.57 -16.77
N HIS A 105 -20.52 40.47 -16.85
CA HIS A 105 -20.04 39.13 -16.51
C HIS A 105 -19.63 38.29 -17.73
N PHE A 106 -19.78 38.82 -18.95
CA PHE A 106 -19.60 38.09 -20.20
C PHE A 106 -18.21 37.44 -20.31
N SER A 107 -17.16 38.21 -20.04
CA SER A 107 -15.77 37.71 -20.09
C SER A 107 -15.54 36.54 -19.13
N ASN A 108 -16.09 36.63 -17.91
CA ASN A 108 -15.97 35.58 -16.90
C ASN A 108 -16.78 34.32 -17.31
N ILE A 109 -17.98 34.51 -17.88
CA ILE A 109 -18.79 33.40 -18.41
C ILE A 109 -18.04 32.68 -19.53
N LEU A 110 -17.39 33.41 -20.45
CA LEU A 110 -16.62 32.80 -21.55
C LEU A 110 -15.40 32.01 -21.05
N GLU A 111 -14.69 32.51 -20.04
CA GLU A 111 -13.57 31.82 -19.41
C GLU A 111 -14.02 30.51 -18.74
N LYS A 112 -15.07 30.58 -17.92
CA LYS A 112 -15.64 29.41 -17.22
C LYS A 112 -16.21 28.34 -18.15
N THR A 113 -16.66 28.73 -19.33
CA THR A 113 -17.28 27.81 -20.30
C THR A 113 -16.31 27.31 -21.38
N LYS A 114 -15.06 27.80 -21.39
CA LYS A 114 -14.01 27.54 -22.39
C LYS A 114 -14.47 27.75 -23.85
N LEU A 115 -15.28 28.77 -24.09
CA LEU A 115 -15.71 29.18 -25.44
C LEU A 115 -14.63 30.00 -26.22
N GLY A 116 -13.44 30.13 -25.65
CA GLY A 116 -12.42 31.12 -26.02
C GLY A 116 -11.69 30.95 -27.36
N THR A 117 -11.98 29.93 -28.17
CA THR A 117 -11.24 29.66 -29.41
C THR A 117 -12.06 29.76 -30.70
N ILE A 118 -13.38 29.98 -30.64
CA ILE A 118 -14.24 30.03 -31.84
C ILE A 118 -14.93 31.40 -31.94
N GLU A 119 -14.34 32.26 -32.77
CA GLU A 119 -14.92 33.44 -33.44
C GLU A 119 -15.73 34.42 -32.58
N LYS A 120 -15.07 35.47 -32.08
CA LYS A 120 -15.70 36.58 -31.32
C LYS A 120 -16.63 37.51 -32.12
N PHE A 121 -16.88 37.23 -33.40
CA PHE A 121 -17.54 38.17 -34.33
C PHE A 121 -19.08 38.06 -34.40
N PRO A 122 -19.72 36.88 -34.31
CA PRO A 122 -21.19 36.77 -34.34
C PRO A 122 -21.88 37.36 -33.09
N TYR A 123 -21.23 37.29 -31.93
CA TYR A 123 -21.83 37.65 -30.63
C TYR A 123 -22.11 39.14 -30.48
N VAL A 124 -21.22 40.00 -30.98
CA VAL A 124 -21.39 41.46 -30.94
C VAL A 124 -22.51 41.89 -31.88
N THR A 125 -22.68 41.19 -33.01
CA THR A 125 -23.70 41.48 -34.02
C THR A 125 -25.10 41.05 -33.57
N MET A 126 -25.22 39.99 -32.76
CA MET A 126 -26.46 39.53 -32.15
C MET A 126 -26.90 40.32 -30.90
N MET A 127 -26.06 41.20 -30.34
CA MET A 127 -26.40 41.99 -29.13
C MET A 127 -27.57 42.97 -29.33
N LYS A 128 -28.04 43.20 -30.56
CA LYS A 128 -29.10 44.18 -30.85
C LYS A 128 -30.55 43.73 -30.60
N GLY A 129 -30.79 42.59 -29.93
CA GLY A 129 -32.18 42.32 -29.52
C GLY A 129 -32.56 40.94 -29.00
N ASN A 130 -31.63 40.05 -28.64
CA ASN A 130 -32.06 38.77 -28.06
C ASN A 130 -31.05 38.12 -27.11
N ILE A 131 -31.00 38.64 -25.88
CA ILE A 131 -30.18 38.08 -24.79
C ILE A 131 -30.54 36.62 -24.47
N SER A 132 -31.82 36.24 -24.68
CA SER A 132 -32.31 34.87 -24.50
C SER A 132 -31.53 33.87 -25.36
N ASN A 133 -31.38 34.20 -26.65
CA ASN A 133 -30.67 33.34 -27.61
C ASN A 133 -29.18 33.21 -27.28
N LEU A 134 -28.56 34.26 -26.75
CA LEU A 134 -27.13 34.24 -26.37
C LEU A 134 -26.88 33.33 -25.17
N ILE A 135 -27.75 33.39 -24.16
CA ILE A 135 -27.70 32.52 -22.98
C ILE A 135 -27.83 31.06 -23.39
N ASP A 136 -28.81 30.75 -24.25
CA ASP A 136 -29.05 29.38 -24.74
C ASP A 136 -27.89 28.89 -25.62
N PHE A 137 -27.30 29.78 -26.44
CA PHE A 137 -26.12 29.47 -27.24
C PHE A 137 -24.89 29.15 -26.38
N ILE A 138 -24.64 29.93 -25.32
CA ILE A 138 -23.53 29.69 -24.38
C ILE A 138 -23.74 28.37 -23.64
N ALA A 139 -24.96 28.10 -23.19
CA ALA A 139 -25.29 26.84 -22.52
C ALA A 139 -25.10 25.62 -23.44
N GLN A 140 -25.44 25.74 -24.72
CA GLN A 140 -25.28 24.68 -25.71
C GLN A 140 -23.80 24.39 -25.99
N ASN A 141 -23.01 25.43 -26.27
CA ASN A 141 -21.64 25.29 -26.75
C ASN A 141 -20.57 25.28 -25.64
N GLY A 142 -20.93 25.64 -24.40
CA GLY A 142 -20.03 25.60 -23.26
C GLY A 142 -19.57 24.17 -22.94
N GLN A 143 -18.26 23.93 -22.96
CA GLN A 143 -17.70 22.58 -22.80
C GLN A 143 -17.66 22.12 -21.34
N GLU A 144 -17.52 23.07 -20.39
CA GLU A 144 -17.30 22.77 -18.97
C GLU A 144 -18.52 23.03 -18.07
N ILE A 145 -19.72 23.11 -18.66
CA ILE A 145 -20.95 23.24 -17.90
C ILE A 145 -21.47 21.84 -17.53
N ASP A 146 -21.74 21.63 -16.24
CA ASP A 146 -22.35 20.40 -15.73
C ASP A 146 -23.68 20.11 -16.46
N PRO A 147 -23.91 18.88 -16.95
CA PRO A 147 -25.16 18.48 -17.61
C PRO A 147 -26.43 18.86 -16.84
N LEU A 148 -26.42 18.82 -15.51
CA LEU A 148 -27.56 19.19 -14.66
C LEU A 148 -27.84 20.71 -14.71
N ILE A 149 -26.80 21.52 -14.78
CA ILE A 149 -26.94 22.99 -14.89
C ILE A 149 -27.42 23.35 -16.29
N LYS A 150 -26.92 22.67 -17.33
CA LYS A 150 -27.44 22.84 -18.71
C LYS A 150 -28.93 22.57 -18.78
N TRP A 151 -29.39 21.48 -18.17
CA TRP A 151 -30.81 21.16 -18.10
C TRP A 151 -31.63 22.28 -17.47
N LYS A 152 -31.22 22.76 -16.28
CA LYS A 152 -31.91 23.87 -15.59
C LYS A 152 -32.00 25.13 -16.46
N ILE A 153 -30.94 25.47 -17.18
CA ILE A 153 -30.94 26.63 -18.10
C ILE A 153 -31.96 26.43 -19.24
N PHE A 154 -32.01 25.25 -19.84
CA PHE A 154 -32.95 24.99 -20.94
C PHE A 154 -34.41 24.82 -20.46
N SER A 155 -34.64 24.42 -19.22
CA SER A 155 -35.98 24.27 -18.63
C SER A 155 -36.55 25.56 -18.02
N SER A 156 -35.71 26.52 -17.60
CA SER A 156 -36.17 27.78 -17.00
C SER A 156 -36.72 28.75 -18.04
N LEU A 157 -38.00 29.09 -17.97
CA LEU A 157 -38.66 30.08 -18.86
C LEU A 157 -38.25 31.54 -18.56
N ASP A 158 -37.69 31.81 -17.37
CA ASP A 158 -37.24 33.14 -16.97
C ASP A 158 -35.80 33.42 -17.42
N ILE A 159 -35.58 34.52 -18.16
CA ILE A 159 -34.25 34.96 -18.61
C ILE A 159 -33.33 35.24 -17.41
N ARG A 160 -33.86 35.80 -16.32
CA ARG A 160 -33.09 36.19 -15.14
C ARG A 160 -32.45 34.98 -14.46
N GLU A 161 -33.22 33.92 -14.26
CA GLU A 161 -32.73 32.69 -13.65
C GLU A 161 -31.63 32.05 -14.48
N ARG A 162 -31.83 31.99 -15.80
CA ARG A 162 -30.82 31.43 -16.72
C ARG A 162 -29.51 32.19 -16.68
N LEU A 163 -29.57 33.52 -16.65
CA LEU A 163 -28.41 34.38 -16.55
C LEU A 163 -27.65 34.15 -15.23
N GLU A 164 -28.37 34.03 -14.11
CA GLU A 164 -27.76 33.80 -12.79
C GLU A 164 -27.07 32.44 -12.69
N LEU A 165 -27.66 31.39 -13.29
CA LEU A 165 -27.03 30.08 -13.38
C LEU A 165 -25.70 30.11 -14.14
N LEU A 166 -25.61 30.90 -15.22
CA LEU A 166 -24.37 31.07 -15.97
C LEU A 166 -23.31 31.89 -15.20
N ILE A 167 -23.70 32.95 -14.51
CA ILE A 167 -22.77 33.79 -13.73
C ILE A 167 -22.15 32.99 -12.57
N ASN A 168 -22.96 32.15 -11.91
CA ASN A 168 -22.58 31.39 -10.72
C ASN A 168 -21.93 30.03 -11.01
N LEU A 169 -21.51 29.77 -12.25
CA LEU A 169 -20.74 28.56 -12.57
C LEU A 169 -19.47 28.48 -11.71
N PRO A 170 -19.13 27.32 -11.14
CA PRO A 170 -17.95 27.17 -10.28
C PRO A 170 -16.65 27.34 -11.07
N ASP A 171 -15.69 28.11 -10.52
CA ASP A 171 -14.34 28.29 -11.07
C ASP A 171 -13.52 26.99 -10.92
N ARG A 172 -13.69 26.03 -11.84
CA ARG A 172 -12.89 24.78 -11.81
C ARG A 172 -11.39 25.03 -11.99
N GLN A 173 -10.99 26.09 -12.69
CA GLN A 173 -9.59 26.46 -12.90
C GLN A 173 -8.87 26.88 -11.62
N LYS A 174 -9.54 27.51 -10.64
CA LYS A 174 -8.92 27.84 -9.35
C LYS A 174 -8.59 26.58 -8.56
N ILE A 175 -9.51 25.61 -8.58
CA ILE A 175 -9.34 24.33 -7.88
C ILE A 175 -8.19 23.52 -8.50
N GLU A 176 -8.10 23.46 -9.84
CA GLU A 176 -6.98 22.79 -10.52
C GLU A 176 -5.63 23.48 -10.26
N ASN A 177 -5.59 24.81 -10.31
CA ASN A 177 -4.36 25.58 -10.05
C ASN A 177 -3.90 25.47 -8.58
N ASP A 178 -4.82 25.44 -7.62
CA ASP A 178 -4.49 25.25 -6.21
C ASP A 178 -3.96 23.83 -5.95
N ILE A 179 -4.56 22.81 -6.59
CA ILE A 179 -4.08 21.42 -6.52
C ILE A 179 -2.69 21.28 -7.15
N GLU A 180 -2.45 21.88 -8.33
CA GLU A 180 -1.14 21.85 -8.98
C GLU A 180 -0.06 22.57 -8.14
N LYS A 181 -0.42 23.68 -7.50
CA LYS A 181 0.49 24.44 -6.64
C LYS A 181 0.85 23.66 -5.38
N ASP A 182 -0.13 23.08 -4.69
CA ASP A 182 0.09 22.23 -3.51
C ASP A 182 0.94 20.99 -3.86
N THR A 183 0.72 20.41 -5.05
CA THR A 183 1.47 19.24 -5.50
C THR A 183 2.91 19.61 -5.84
N ARG A 184 3.15 20.76 -6.50
CA ARG A 184 4.50 21.26 -6.79
C ARG A 184 5.27 21.65 -5.53
N GLU A 185 4.62 22.28 -4.55
CA GLU A 185 5.24 22.64 -3.27
C GLU A 185 5.62 21.39 -2.44
N ARG A 186 4.79 20.34 -2.44
CA ARG A 186 5.12 19.04 -1.79
C ARG A 186 6.27 18.31 -2.48
N ILE A 187 6.32 18.30 -3.81
CA ILE A 187 7.40 17.65 -4.55
C ILE A 187 8.72 18.42 -4.38
N ASN A 188 8.69 19.75 -4.44
CA ASN A 188 9.89 20.57 -4.25
C ASN A 188 10.41 20.48 -2.82
N SER A 189 9.55 20.52 -1.80
CA SER A 189 9.99 20.37 -0.40
C SER A 189 10.59 18.99 -0.13
N GLN A 190 10.02 17.91 -0.68
CA GLN A 190 10.61 16.56 -0.57
C GLN A 190 11.95 16.43 -1.31
N GLN A 191 12.08 17.04 -2.50
CA GLN A 191 13.33 17.06 -3.26
C GLN A 191 14.40 17.92 -2.59
N GLU A 192 14.05 19.09 -2.05
CA GLU A 192 14.93 19.95 -1.28
C GLU A 192 15.38 19.25 0.01
N GLU A 193 14.47 18.60 0.75
CA GLU A 193 14.83 17.86 1.96
C GLU A 193 15.76 16.68 1.64
N TYR A 194 15.48 15.94 0.56
CA TYR A 194 16.37 14.88 0.08
C TYR A 194 17.76 15.41 -0.30
N PHE A 195 17.82 16.53 -1.03
CA PHE A 195 19.06 17.14 -1.47
C PHE A 195 19.85 17.78 -0.31
N LEU A 196 19.17 18.39 0.65
CA LEU A 196 19.74 18.89 1.90
C LEU A 196 20.28 17.74 2.76
N ARG A 197 19.58 16.60 2.84
CA ARG A 197 20.08 15.40 3.52
C ARG A 197 21.30 14.80 2.83
N GLU A 198 21.32 14.71 1.51
CA GLU A 198 22.50 14.25 0.77
C GLU A 198 23.67 15.23 0.90
N LYS A 199 23.41 16.54 0.87
CA LYS A 199 24.44 17.56 1.15
C LYS A 199 24.95 17.48 2.59
N LEU A 200 24.07 17.31 3.58
CA LEU A 200 24.47 17.11 4.98
C LEU A 200 25.30 15.84 5.14
N LYS A 201 24.91 14.72 4.53
CA LYS A 201 25.72 13.50 4.52
C LYS A 201 27.08 13.72 3.86
N ALA A 202 27.13 14.44 2.74
CA ALA A 202 28.38 14.74 2.05
C ALA A 202 29.28 15.69 2.87
N ILE A 203 28.69 16.68 3.56
CA ILE A 203 29.36 17.59 4.47
C ILE A 203 29.86 16.84 5.70
N GLU A 204 29.04 15.99 6.34
CA GLU A 204 29.44 15.13 7.46
C GLU A 204 30.55 14.17 7.06
N LYS A 205 30.48 13.57 5.86
CA LYS A 205 31.53 12.71 5.31
C LYS A 205 32.85 13.46 5.08
N ARG A 206 32.80 14.74 4.69
CA ARG A 206 33.98 15.60 4.54
C ARG A 206 34.51 16.14 5.87
N LEU A 207 33.64 16.49 6.82
CA LEU A 207 34.00 16.97 8.15
C LEU A 207 34.55 15.85 9.04
N ARG A 208 34.04 14.62 8.90
CA ARG A 208 34.55 13.41 9.57
C ARG A 208 35.71 12.77 8.82
N GLY A 209 36.62 13.57 8.26
CA GLY A 209 37.94 13.07 7.86
C GLY A 209 38.60 12.39 9.07
N LYS A 210 38.82 11.07 8.99
CA LYS A 210 39.57 10.22 9.95
C LYS A 210 39.52 10.70 11.41
N LYS A 211 38.33 10.87 11.95
CA LYS A 211 38.13 10.64 13.38
C LYS A 211 37.26 9.41 13.50
N SER A 212 37.89 8.25 13.34
CA SER A 212 37.50 7.10 14.13
C SER A 212 37.22 7.60 15.55
N ARG A 213 36.12 7.18 16.16
CA ARG A 213 35.89 7.40 17.59
C ARG A 213 36.98 6.61 18.32
N GLU A 214 38.19 7.17 18.39
CA GLU A 214 39.36 6.58 19.04
C GLU A 214 39.00 6.33 20.50
N GLY A 215 38.92 5.05 20.87
CA GLY A 215 38.49 4.59 22.19
C GLY A 215 37.05 4.04 22.30
N SER A 216 36.29 3.98 21.20
CA SER A 216 34.93 3.39 21.24
C SER A 216 34.97 1.87 21.48
N GLU A 217 33.93 1.34 22.15
CA GLU A 217 33.73 -0.12 22.32
C GLU A 217 33.75 -0.88 20.99
N MET A 218 33.41 -0.21 19.89
CA MET A 218 33.38 -0.76 18.56
C MET A 218 34.78 -1.15 18.04
N ASN A 219 35.81 -0.37 18.40
CA ASN A 219 37.19 -0.73 18.07
C ASN A 219 37.63 -2.01 18.80
N LYS A 220 37.20 -2.20 20.06
CA LYS A 220 37.48 -3.43 20.81
C LYS A 220 36.87 -4.65 20.12
N TYR A 221 35.71 -4.50 19.48
CA TYR A 221 35.10 -5.57 18.69
C TYR A 221 35.88 -5.87 17.41
N LEU A 222 36.41 -4.86 16.72
CA LEU A 222 37.30 -5.07 15.56
C LEU A 222 38.57 -5.83 15.95
N ASP A 223 39.20 -5.44 17.06
CA ASP A 223 40.40 -6.11 17.56
C ASP A 223 40.11 -7.58 17.92
N ARG A 224 38.95 -7.83 18.54
CA ARG A 224 38.49 -9.20 18.87
C ARG A 224 38.23 -10.03 17.61
N LEU A 225 37.64 -9.44 16.56
CA LEU A 225 37.42 -10.13 15.28
C LEU A 225 38.73 -10.49 14.58
N ALA A 226 39.76 -9.66 14.72
CA ALA A 226 41.08 -9.91 14.16
C ALA A 226 41.87 -10.95 14.97
N SER A 227 41.73 -10.91 16.30
CA SER A 227 42.51 -11.76 17.22
C SER A 227 42.03 -13.20 17.30
N PHE A 228 40.76 -13.46 16.95
CA PHE A 228 40.13 -14.77 17.14
C PHE A 228 39.58 -15.37 15.84
N PRO A 229 39.46 -16.70 15.76
CA PRO A 229 39.04 -17.40 14.54
C PRO A 229 37.50 -17.37 14.37
N TYR A 230 36.92 -16.17 14.26
CA TYR A 230 35.54 -16.02 13.81
C TYR A 230 35.41 -16.45 12.34
N PRO A 231 34.30 -17.09 11.94
CA PRO A 231 34.03 -17.40 10.54
C PRO A 231 33.98 -16.15 9.65
N ASP A 232 34.39 -16.26 8.39
CA ASP A 232 34.50 -15.10 7.49
C ASP A 232 33.16 -14.42 7.22
N TYR A 233 32.07 -15.18 7.15
CA TYR A 233 30.73 -14.62 7.00
C TYR A 233 30.34 -13.76 8.21
N VAL A 234 30.72 -14.14 9.43
CA VAL A 234 30.48 -13.35 10.65
C VAL A 234 31.37 -12.10 10.64
N LYS A 235 32.66 -12.25 10.31
CA LYS A 235 33.60 -11.12 10.23
C LYS A 235 33.11 -10.06 9.25
N LYS A 236 32.63 -10.47 8.08
CA LYS A 236 32.08 -9.57 7.06
C LYS A 236 30.87 -8.80 7.59
N VAL A 237 29.87 -9.50 8.11
CA VAL A 237 28.63 -8.89 8.63
C VAL A 237 28.93 -7.91 9.78
N VAL A 238 29.80 -8.30 10.72
CA VAL A 238 30.10 -7.41 11.84
C VAL A 238 30.87 -6.16 11.38
N ARG A 239 31.80 -6.26 10.43
CA ARG A 239 32.50 -5.07 9.88
C ARG A 239 31.53 -4.12 9.20
N GLU A 240 30.63 -4.62 8.36
CA GLU A 240 29.62 -3.80 7.67
C GLU A 240 28.71 -3.06 8.66
N GLU A 241 28.29 -3.74 9.74
CA GLU A 241 27.47 -3.12 10.79
C GLU A 241 28.27 -2.10 11.63
N ILE A 242 29.56 -2.33 11.86
CA ILE A 242 30.45 -1.35 12.52
C ILE A 242 30.63 -0.10 11.67
N GLU A 243 30.88 -0.24 10.37
CA GLU A 243 30.98 0.90 9.45
C GLU A 243 29.68 1.71 9.41
N ARG A 244 28.54 1.01 9.41
CA ARG A 244 27.22 1.63 9.49
C ARG A 244 27.03 2.39 10.80
N TYR A 245 27.41 1.81 11.93
CA TYR A 245 27.36 2.45 13.25
C TYR A 245 28.22 3.73 13.31
N ASP A 246 29.40 3.70 12.71
CA ASP A 246 30.30 4.86 12.67
C ASP A 246 29.79 5.98 11.77
N SER A 247 29.05 5.66 10.71
CA SER A 247 28.37 6.65 9.88
C SER A 247 27.19 7.35 10.57
N MET A 248 26.65 6.77 11.64
CA MET A 248 25.44 7.28 12.31
C MET A 248 25.73 8.28 13.45
N PRO A 249 24.77 9.20 13.74
CA PRO A 249 24.80 10.01 14.96
C PRO A 249 24.72 9.13 16.22
N SER A 250 25.52 9.46 17.25
CA SER A 250 25.65 8.64 18.47
C SER A 250 24.35 8.46 19.27
N ASN A 251 23.39 9.38 19.10
CA ASN A 251 22.13 9.42 19.86
C ASN A 251 20.93 8.81 19.09
N SER A 252 21.15 8.13 17.97
CA SER A 252 20.05 7.50 17.23
C SER A 252 19.62 6.18 17.88
N SER A 253 18.30 5.91 17.87
CA SER A 253 17.74 4.62 18.29
C SER A 253 18.29 3.47 17.45
N GLU A 254 18.58 3.72 16.16
CA GLU A 254 19.20 2.77 15.25
C GLU A 254 20.63 2.40 15.65
N ALA A 255 21.44 3.36 16.11
CA ALA A 255 22.80 3.09 16.55
C ALA A 255 22.82 2.14 17.76
N ASN A 256 21.86 2.27 18.68
CA ASN A 256 21.70 1.36 19.81
C ASN A 256 21.32 -0.07 19.37
N ILE A 257 20.43 -0.19 18.39
CA ILE A 257 20.04 -1.49 17.81
C ILE A 257 21.25 -2.19 17.18
N ILE A 258 22.06 -1.45 16.40
CA ILE A 258 23.27 -2.00 15.76
C ILE A 258 24.28 -2.41 16.83
N LYS A 259 24.51 -1.56 17.84
CA LYS A 259 25.41 -1.88 18.96
C LYS A 259 25.00 -3.16 19.68
N GLN A 260 23.72 -3.32 19.99
CA GLN A 260 23.20 -4.52 20.65
C GLN A 260 23.36 -5.76 19.75
N TYR A 261 23.09 -5.63 18.45
CA TYR A 261 23.25 -6.72 17.50
C TYR A 261 24.71 -7.19 17.38
N VAL A 262 25.65 -6.24 17.27
CA VAL A 262 27.08 -6.55 17.23
C VAL A 262 27.56 -7.18 18.53
N ASP A 263 27.08 -6.69 19.69
CA ASP A 263 27.37 -7.32 20.99
C ASP A 263 26.93 -8.79 21.03
N TRP A 264 25.72 -9.08 20.53
CA TRP A 264 25.23 -10.45 20.43
C TRP A 264 26.13 -11.31 19.54
N LEU A 265 26.43 -10.86 18.32
CA LEU A 265 27.28 -11.62 17.39
C LEU A 265 28.67 -11.89 17.96
N ILE A 266 29.31 -10.89 18.59
CA ILE A 266 30.66 -11.04 19.13
C ILE A 266 30.71 -12.00 20.31
N ASN A 267 29.67 -12.01 21.15
CA ASN A 267 29.62 -12.81 22.37
C ASN A 267 29.01 -14.21 22.19
N LEU A 268 28.52 -14.54 21.00
CA LEU A 268 28.14 -15.91 20.67
C LEU A 268 29.39 -16.78 20.46
N PRO A 269 29.31 -18.07 20.86
CA PRO A 269 30.39 -18.99 20.58
C PRO A 269 30.37 -19.36 19.09
N TRP A 270 31.48 -19.11 18.40
CA TRP A 270 31.64 -19.48 16.99
C TRP A 270 32.74 -20.51 16.77
N TYR A 271 33.75 -20.48 17.63
CA TYR A 271 34.92 -21.36 17.56
C TYR A 271 35.28 -21.99 18.90
N GLN A 272 34.76 -21.44 20.00
CA GLN A 272 35.01 -21.93 21.35
C GLN A 272 34.38 -23.32 21.49
N ARG A 273 35.21 -24.34 21.71
CA ARG A 273 34.75 -25.73 21.85
C ARG A 273 35.22 -26.28 23.18
N SER A 274 34.33 -26.95 23.91
CA SER A 274 34.68 -27.72 25.10
C SER A 274 35.42 -28.99 24.72
N LYS A 275 36.37 -29.42 25.57
CA LYS A 275 37.13 -30.66 25.37
C LYS A 275 36.21 -31.85 25.64
N GLU A 276 35.93 -32.62 24.60
CA GLU A 276 35.08 -33.80 24.70
C GLU A 276 35.83 -34.97 25.36
N ILE A 277 35.12 -35.68 26.24
CA ILE A 277 35.59 -36.89 26.89
C ILE A 277 34.84 -38.06 26.24
N ASN A 278 35.57 -38.92 25.55
CA ASN A 278 35.05 -40.09 24.86
C ASN A 278 35.47 -41.37 25.59
N ASP A 279 35.15 -41.44 26.88
CA ASP A 279 35.45 -42.58 27.74
C ASP A 279 34.15 -43.15 28.31
N VAL A 280 33.77 -44.31 27.79
CA VAL A 280 32.54 -45.01 28.16
C VAL A 280 32.61 -45.59 29.57
N GLU A 281 33.80 -46.02 30.02
CA GLU A 281 33.97 -46.59 31.36
C GLU A 281 33.89 -45.47 32.41
N PHE A 282 34.54 -44.34 32.13
CA PHE A 282 34.38 -43.13 32.94
C PHE A 282 32.91 -42.67 33.01
N ALA A 283 32.20 -42.69 31.87
CA ALA A 283 30.78 -42.35 31.84
C ALA A 283 29.94 -43.29 32.70
N ARG A 284 30.21 -44.60 32.66
CA ARG A 284 29.51 -45.61 33.47
C ARG A 284 29.73 -45.35 34.95
N GLN A 285 30.99 -45.26 35.39
CA GLN A 285 31.35 -45.05 36.79
C GLN A 285 30.65 -43.81 37.38
N LYS A 286 30.67 -42.71 36.63
CA LYS A 286 30.12 -41.43 37.09
C LYS A 286 28.58 -41.38 37.07
N LEU A 287 27.95 -42.09 36.12
CA LEU A 287 26.49 -42.28 36.13
C LEU A 287 26.06 -43.14 37.32
N ASP A 288 26.83 -44.17 37.67
CA ASP A 288 26.56 -45.02 38.83
C ASP A 288 26.77 -44.30 40.16
N GLU A 289 27.78 -43.44 40.25
CA GLU A 289 28.03 -42.59 41.42
C GLU A 289 26.89 -41.60 41.67
N LYS A 290 26.39 -40.94 40.61
CA LYS A 290 25.44 -39.83 40.75
C LYS A 290 23.97 -40.26 40.83
N HIS A 291 23.64 -41.44 40.31
CA HIS A 291 22.26 -41.88 40.19
C HIS A 291 22.12 -43.29 40.75
N TYR A 292 21.37 -43.44 41.84
CA TYR A 292 21.07 -44.77 42.37
C TYR A 292 20.01 -45.49 41.51
N GLY A 293 20.21 -46.78 41.23
CA GLY A 293 19.30 -47.57 40.38
C GLY A 293 19.39 -47.19 38.88
N LEU A 294 18.23 -47.14 38.21
CA LEU A 294 18.08 -46.80 36.78
C LEU A 294 18.93 -47.66 35.83
N SER A 295 19.18 -48.93 36.18
CA SER A 295 20.11 -49.82 35.47
C SER A 295 19.82 -49.89 33.97
N GLU A 296 18.56 -50.08 33.58
CA GLU A 296 18.14 -50.13 32.18
C GLU A 296 18.39 -48.81 31.42
N ILE A 297 18.14 -47.68 32.07
CA ILE A 297 18.31 -46.35 31.45
C ILE A 297 19.80 -46.03 31.29
N LYS A 298 20.61 -46.33 32.30
CA LYS A 298 22.07 -46.16 32.25
C LYS A 298 22.67 -47.00 31.14
N VAL A 299 22.27 -48.26 30.99
CA VAL A 299 22.73 -49.12 29.89
C VAL A 299 22.44 -48.48 28.53
N LYS A 300 21.22 -47.97 28.30
CA LYS A 300 20.88 -47.28 27.04
C LYS A 300 21.70 -46.00 26.78
N ILE A 301 21.98 -45.22 27.82
CA ILE A 301 22.85 -44.04 27.71
C ILE A 301 24.27 -44.47 27.33
N ILE A 302 24.78 -45.53 27.95
CA ILE A 302 26.11 -46.07 27.66
C ILE A 302 26.18 -46.62 26.23
N GLU A 303 25.16 -47.34 25.77
CA GLU A 303 25.05 -47.81 24.38
C GLU A 303 25.08 -46.64 23.39
N TYR A 304 24.34 -45.56 23.68
CA TYR A 304 24.34 -44.35 22.87
C TYR A 304 25.74 -43.71 22.81
N LEU A 305 26.39 -43.54 23.96
CA LEU A 305 27.73 -42.94 24.02
C LEU A 305 28.77 -43.80 23.29
N ALA A 306 28.67 -45.13 23.39
CA ALA A 306 29.54 -46.07 22.68
C ALA A 306 29.30 -46.02 21.15
N ALA A 307 28.05 -45.92 20.71
CA ALA A 307 27.72 -45.75 19.29
C ALA A 307 28.28 -44.42 18.75
N GLN A 308 28.16 -43.34 19.52
CA GLN A 308 28.70 -42.03 19.17
C GLN A 308 30.24 -42.04 19.09
N GLN A 309 30.91 -42.75 20.00
CA GLN A 309 32.36 -42.94 19.98
C GLN A 309 32.81 -43.66 18.70
N LYS A 310 32.07 -44.68 18.26
CA LYS A 310 32.38 -45.44 17.04
C LYS A 310 32.13 -44.64 15.76
N ALA A 311 31.12 -43.77 15.75
CA ALA A 311 30.71 -43.03 14.56
C ALA A 311 31.68 -41.90 14.17
N ASN A 312 32.59 -41.46 15.06
CA ASN A 312 33.52 -40.31 14.87
C ASN A 312 32.87 -38.97 14.45
N LYS A 313 31.53 -38.95 14.28
CA LYS A 313 30.67 -37.80 14.05
C LYS A 313 29.46 -37.93 14.98
N SER A 314 28.90 -36.80 15.38
CA SER A 314 27.62 -36.81 16.09
C SER A 314 26.56 -37.37 15.13
N LEU A 315 25.90 -38.47 15.51
CA LEU A 315 24.86 -39.14 14.71
C LEU A 315 23.58 -38.29 14.55
N GLY A 316 23.57 -37.09 15.11
CA GLY A 316 22.41 -36.22 15.16
C GLY A 316 21.19 -36.81 15.88
N GLN A 317 21.41 -37.78 16.76
CA GLN A 317 20.33 -38.41 17.51
C GLN A 317 20.08 -37.66 18.81
N VAL A 318 18.83 -37.26 19.02
CA VAL A 318 18.34 -36.59 20.23
C VAL A 318 17.89 -37.65 21.24
N ILE A 319 18.34 -37.55 22.49
CA ILE A 319 17.86 -38.41 23.58
C ILE A 319 16.60 -37.78 24.18
N CYS A 320 15.49 -38.53 24.17
CA CYS A 320 14.26 -38.13 24.85
C CYS A 320 14.10 -38.91 26.16
N LEU A 321 14.10 -38.20 27.30
CA LEU A 321 13.87 -38.78 28.63
C LEU A 321 12.41 -38.57 29.02
N VAL A 322 11.63 -39.65 29.16
CA VAL A 322 10.20 -39.60 29.47
C VAL A 322 9.91 -40.22 30.84
N GLY A 323 8.98 -39.64 31.61
CA GLY A 323 8.48 -40.20 32.87
C GLY A 323 7.79 -39.15 33.74
N PRO A 324 7.36 -39.50 34.97
CA PRO A 324 6.75 -38.53 35.89
C PRO A 324 7.73 -37.44 36.35
N PRO A 325 7.25 -36.31 36.90
CA PRO A 325 8.11 -35.29 37.51
C PRO A 325 8.85 -35.86 38.73
N GLY A 326 10.04 -35.34 39.01
CA GLY A 326 10.83 -35.74 40.20
C GLY A 326 11.72 -36.99 40.04
N VAL A 327 11.67 -37.70 38.90
CA VAL A 327 12.51 -38.90 38.66
C VAL A 327 13.97 -38.61 38.26
N GLY A 328 14.41 -37.35 38.36
CA GLY A 328 15.81 -36.99 38.11
C GLY A 328 16.23 -36.81 36.64
N LYS A 329 15.30 -36.60 35.69
CA LYS A 329 15.63 -36.40 34.26
C LYS A 329 16.67 -35.30 34.00
N THR A 330 16.46 -34.12 34.55
CA THR A 330 17.36 -32.96 34.42
C THR A 330 18.73 -33.26 35.03
N SER A 331 18.75 -33.97 36.16
CA SER A 331 19.99 -34.40 36.82
C SER A 331 20.75 -35.42 35.98
N LEU A 332 20.05 -36.35 35.33
CA LEU A 332 20.63 -37.33 34.43
C LEU A 332 21.27 -36.65 33.22
N ALA A 333 20.58 -35.67 32.61
CA ALA A 333 21.13 -34.88 31.51
C ALA A 333 22.39 -34.09 31.92
N ALA A 334 22.39 -33.50 33.12
CA ALA A 334 23.57 -32.83 33.66
C ALA A 334 24.76 -33.80 33.86
N SER A 335 24.51 -35.02 34.36
CA SER A 335 25.55 -36.04 34.44
C SER A 335 26.08 -36.46 33.07
N ILE A 336 25.22 -36.59 32.05
CA ILE A 336 25.66 -36.89 30.67
C ILE A 336 26.56 -35.78 30.13
N ALA A 337 26.22 -34.51 30.37
CA ALA A 337 27.06 -33.38 29.96
C ALA A 337 28.45 -33.47 30.62
N GLU A 338 28.49 -33.80 31.90
CA GLU A 338 29.72 -33.87 32.68
C GLU A 338 30.59 -35.08 32.31
N THR A 339 29.99 -36.24 31.98
CA THR A 339 30.73 -37.42 31.52
C THR A 339 31.29 -37.23 30.13
N THR A 340 30.63 -36.43 29.29
CA THR A 340 31.08 -36.11 27.92
C THR A 340 32.00 -34.88 27.86
N GLY A 341 32.28 -34.22 29.00
CA GLY A 341 33.11 -33.01 29.06
C GLY A 341 32.47 -31.77 28.41
N ARG A 342 31.16 -31.81 28.16
CA ARG A 342 30.40 -30.73 27.52
C ARG A 342 29.81 -29.79 28.55
N LYS A 343 29.73 -28.50 28.22
CA LYS A 343 29.02 -27.53 29.06
C LYS A 343 27.51 -27.82 29.03
N PHE A 344 26.89 -27.89 30.20
CA PHE A 344 25.46 -28.10 30.34
C PHE A 344 24.71 -26.78 30.26
N VAL A 345 23.68 -26.71 29.42
CA VAL A 345 22.73 -25.60 29.38
C VAL A 345 21.32 -26.17 29.25
N SER A 346 20.37 -25.59 29.99
CA SER A 346 18.96 -25.94 29.93
C SER A 346 18.09 -24.76 29.50
N ILE A 347 17.02 -25.08 28.79
CA ILE A 347 15.89 -24.19 28.56
C ILE A 347 14.60 -24.94 28.91
N SER A 348 13.64 -24.27 29.53
CA SER A 348 12.26 -24.76 29.55
C SER A 348 11.53 -24.19 28.34
N VAL A 349 10.84 -25.07 27.62
CA VAL A 349 9.90 -24.71 26.55
C VAL A 349 8.45 -24.85 26.99
N GLY A 350 8.21 -25.18 28.26
CA GLY A 350 6.89 -25.28 28.84
C GLY A 350 6.18 -23.92 28.83
N GLY A 351 4.93 -23.92 28.37
CA GLY A 351 4.10 -22.71 28.31
C GLY A 351 4.49 -21.73 27.21
N ILE A 352 5.43 -22.06 26.32
CA ILE A 352 5.69 -21.26 25.13
C ILE A 352 4.47 -21.33 24.20
N ARG A 353 4.04 -20.15 23.74
CA ARG A 353 2.93 -19.97 22.80
C ARG A 353 3.36 -19.28 21.50
N ASP A 354 4.39 -18.45 21.56
CA ASP A 354 4.87 -17.68 20.41
C ASP A 354 6.18 -18.27 19.86
N VAL A 355 6.23 -18.43 18.54
CA VAL A 355 7.42 -18.85 17.79
C VAL A 355 8.58 -17.88 18.02
N ALA A 356 8.30 -16.59 18.22
CA ALA A 356 9.30 -15.58 18.47
C ALA A 356 10.07 -15.81 19.79
N GLU A 357 9.51 -16.54 20.76
CA GLU A 357 10.26 -16.90 21.97
C GLU A 357 11.37 -17.92 21.68
N VAL A 358 11.17 -18.78 20.68
CA VAL A 358 12.16 -19.78 20.27
C VAL A 358 13.16 -19.18 19.28
N GLN A 359 12.69 -18.51 18.22
CA GLN A 359 13.52 -18.00 17.12
C GLN A 359 14.03 -16.57 17.35
N GLY A 360 13.29 -15.74 18.07
CA GLY A 360 13.57 -14.32 18.27
C GLY A 360 12.73 -13.41 17.37
N HIS A 361 12.75 -12.11 17.68
CA HIS A 361 12.06 -11.09 16.90
C HIS A 361 12.96 -10.54 15.79
N ARG A 362 12.34 -10.02 14.72
CA ARG A 362 13.07 -9.24 13.72
C ARG A 362 13.72 -8.03 14.38
N ARG A 363 15.00 -7.79 14.05
CA ARG A 363 15.84 -6.71 14.62
C ARG A 363 15.21 -5.30 14.50
N THR A 364 14.32 -5.09 13.53
CA THR A 364 13.66 -3.81 13.28
C THR A 364 12.66 -3.42 14.36
N TYR A 365 12.22 -4.33 15.22
CA TYR A 365 11.31 -4.02 16.32
C TYR A 365 12.08 -3.44 17.50
N ILE A 366 11.53 -2.35 18.07
CA ILE A 366 12.06 -1.77 19.31
C ILE A 366 11.97 -2.83 20.42
N GLY A 367 13.10 -3.11 21.06
CA GLY A 367 13.19 -4.16 22.09
C GLY A 367 13.32 -5.59 21.56
N ALA A 368 13.60 -5.77 20.26
CA ALA A 368 13.86 -7.09 19.70
C ALA A 368 15.00 -7.82 20.43
N MET A 369 14.71 -9.04 20.89
CA MET A 369 15.68 -9.93 21.51
C MET A 369 15.82 -11.22 20.70
N PRO A 370 17.02 -11.83 20.67
CA PRO A 370 17.18 -13.19 20.14
C PRO A 370 16.34 -14.19 20.93
N GLY A 371 15.92 -15.27 20.27
CA GLY A 371 15.14 -16.33 20.92
C GLY A 371 15.93 -17.08 21.98
N ARG A 372 15.22 -17.84 22.83
CA ARG A 372 15.77 -18.57 24.00
C ARG A 372 16.96 -19.46 23.64
N ILE A 373 16.96 -20.07 22.45
CA ILE A 373 18.07 -20.91 21.97
C ILE A 373 19.37 -20.11 21.85
N ILE A 374 19.34 -18.95 21.18
CA ILE A 374 20.53 -18.10 21.00
C ILE A 374 21.00 -17.52 22.33
N GLN A 375 20.06 -17.15 23.21
CA GLN A 375 20.39 -16.70 24.57
C GLN A 375 21.11 -17.79 25.37
N ALA A 376 20.63 -19.03 25.27
CA ALA A 376 21.23 -20.19 25.91
C ALA A 376 22.61 -20.53 25.32
N MET A 377 22.81 -20.40 24.01
CA MET A 377 24.14 -20.52 23.38
C MET A 377 25.11 -19.43 23.87
N LYS A 378 24.65 -18.18 24.02
CA LYS A 378 25.46 -17.13 24.67
C LYS A 378 25.81 -17.50 26.11
N LYS A 379 24.92 -18.15 26.87
CA LYS A 379 25.26 -18.65 28.22
C LYS A 379 26.26 -19.81 28.19
N ALA A 380 26.15 -20.71 27.21
CA ALA A 380 27.04 -21.85 27.04
C ALA A 380 28.50 -21.42 26.79
N GLN A 381 28.71 -20.35 26.01
CA GLN A 381 30.06 -19.89 25.60
C GLN A 381 30.88 -20.97 24.87
N VAL A 382 30.24 -22.03 24.35
CA VAL A 382 30.86 -23.06 23.50
C VAL A 382 29.91 -23.50 22.40
N ILE A 383 30.45 -23.99 21.28
CA ILE A 383 29.69 -24.47 20.11
C ILE A 383 29.15 -25.89 20.28
N ASN A 384 29.70 -26.67 21.21
CA ASN A 384 29.31 -28.06 21.47
C ASN A 384 28.72 -28.28 22.88
N PRO A 385 27.73 -27.49 23.34
CA PRO A 385 27.12 -27.72 24.64
C PRO A 385 26.24 -28.99 24.62
N CYS A 386 26.01 -29.55 25.80
CA CYS A 386 24.90 -30.45 26.04
C CYS A 386 23.69 -29.59 26.35
N PHE A 387 22.72 -29.59 25.44
CA PHE A 387 21.56 -28.71 25.49
C PHE A 387 20.32 -29.51 25.93
N LEU A 388 19.76 -29.18 27.09
CA LEU A 388 18.53 -29.77 27.59
C LEU A 388 17.33 -28.90 27.23
N ILE A 389 16.36 -29.48 26.53
CA ILE A 389 15.07 -28.88 26.26
C ILE A 389 14.06 -29.55 27.20
N ASP A 390 13.65 -28.83 28.24
CA ASP A 390 12.75 -29.34 29.29
C ASP A 390 11.29 -28.99 28.99
N GLU A 391 10.37 -29.83 29.46
CA GLU A 391 8.91 -29.65 29.34
C GLU A 391 8.38 -29.52 27.89
N ILE A 392 8.94 -30.30 26.96
CA ILE A 392 8.49 -30.33 25.55
C ILE A 392 7.01 -30.75 25.41
N ASP A 393 6.49 -31.53 26.37
CA ASP A 393 5.07 -31.94 26.43
C ASP A 393 4.13 -30.79 26.81
N LYS A 394 4.67 -29.66 27.28
CA LYS A 394 3.91 -28.48 27.73
C LYS A 394 3.93 -27.34 26.72
N ILE A 395 4.33 -27.60 25.48
CA ILE A 395 4.24 -26.63 24.39
C ILE A 395 2.76 -26.51 23.98
N SER A 396 2.26 -25.28 23.95
CA SER A 396 0.90 -24.99 23.50
C SER A 396 0.95 -24.39 22.10
N SER A 397 0.12 -24.89 21.18
CA SER A 397 -0.08 -24.27 19.89
C SER A 397 -1.11 -23.13 20.00
N ASP A 398 -0.77 -21.97 19.43
CA ASP A 398 -1.69 -20.84 19.25
C ASP A 398 -1.82 -20.52 17.74
N TYR A 399 -2.86 -19.76 17.37
CA TYR A 399 -3.16 -19.39 15.97
C TYR A 399 -2.03 -18.66 15.21
N ARG A 400 -0.97 -18.20 15.90
CA ARG A 400 0.15 -17.42 15.32
C ARG A 400 1.31 -18.28 14.80
N GLY A 401 1.25 -19.60 14.96
CA GLY A 401 2.25 -20.54 14.49
C GLY A 401 2.49 -21.69 15.47
N ASP A 402 3.17 -22.75 15.01
CA ASP A 402 3.49 -23.90 15.84
C ASP A 402 4.93 -23.81 16.40
N PRO A 403 5.12 -23.45 17.68
CA PRO A 403 6.45 -23.42 18.29
C PRO A 403 7.14 -24.79 18.30
N ALA A 404 6.39 -25.91 18.26
CA ALA A 404 6.98 -27.24 18.14
C ALA A 404 7.66 -27.43 16.77
N TYR A 405 7.05 -26.92 15.70
CA TYR A 405 7.65 -26.94 14.36
C TYR A 405 8.94 -26.10 14.30
N ALA A 406 8.93 -24.91 14.90
CA ALA A 406 10.12 -24.05 14.96
C ALA A 406 11.28 -24.72 15.74
N LEU A 407 10.97 -25.44 16.82
CA LEU A 407 11.97 -26.24 17.55
C LEU A 407 12.49 -27.40 16.70
N LEU A 408 11.61 -28.10 15.97
CA LEU A 408 12.00 -29.18 15.08
C LEU A 408 12.92 -28.69 13.96
N GLU A 409 12.60 -27.56 13.35
CA GLU A 409 13.44 -26.90 12.33
C GLU A 409 14.83 -26.58 12.88
N ILE A 410 14.90 -26.01 14.09
CA ILE A 410 16.17 -25.71 14.76
C ILE A 410 16.95 -26.99 15.02
N LEU A 411 16.31 -28.03 15.57
CA LEU A 411 16.96 -29.31 15.83
C LEU A 411 17.50 -29.90 14.53
N LEU A 412 16.68 -30.05 13.49
CA LEU A 412 17.10 -30.62 12.20
C LEU A 412 18.23 -29.81 11.55
N ASN A 413 18.13 -28.48 11.53
CA ASN A 413 19.17 -27.62 10.96
C ASN A 413 20.47 -27.70 11.78
N TYR A 414 20.39 -27.81 13.11
CA TYR A 414 21.57 -27.99 13.96
C TYR A 414 22.29 -29.31 13.66
N LEU A 415 21.53 -30.37 13.39
CA LEU A 415 22.08 -31.68 13.03
C LEU A 415 22.76 -31.67 11.66
N HIS A 416 22.24 -30.90 10.71
CA HIS A 416 22.81 -30.79 9.36
C HIS A 416 23.97 -29.78 9.24
N SER A 417 24.01 -28.74 10.07
CA SER A 417 25.00 -27.66 9.94
C SER A 417 26.35 -27.98 10.59
N PHE A 418 26.40 -28.99 11.47
CA PHE A 418 27.59 -29.41 12.20
C PHE A 418 28.06 -30.85 11.85
N SER A 419 27.42 -31.50 10.88
CA SER A 419 27.83 -32.78 10.28
C SER A 419 28.76 -32.58 9.09
#